data_AF-A0A2V5NFM6-F1
#
_entry.id   AF-A0A2V5NFM6-F1
#
_cell.length_a   1.000
_cell.length_b   1.000
_cell.length_c   1.000
_cell.angle_alpha   90.00
_cell.angle_beta   90.00
_cell.angle_gamma   90.00
#
_symmetry.space_group_name_H-M   'P 1'
#
loop_
_entity.id
_entity.type
_entity.pdbx_description
1 polymer ?
#
loop_
_entity_poly.entity_id
_entity_poly.type
_entity_poly.pdbx_seq_one_letter_code
_entity_poly.pdbx_strand_id
1 'polypeptide(L)'
;MMNLRGEDTADALREWIKTDIAEMTKTGYDMGKFFFTAASGSIAILASLQKLDSAFQPTARTLSPYAFFTIALFLGLNLVLPRNRLLSGDTDLHTLYATEFKFIIRRIYFWCAAWFAGVLTSLWVILKPA
;
A
#
# COMPACT_ATOMS: atom_id res chain seq x y z
N MET A 1 23.99 -30.07 30.85
CA MET A 1 24.35 -28.82 30.14
C MET A 1 24.17 -29.07 28.66
N MET A 2 23.17 -28.45 28.06
CA MET A 2 22.89 -28.60 26.63
C MET A 2 23.92 -27.75 25.88
N ASN A 3 24.81 -28.41 25.15
CA ASN A 3 25.93 -27.77 24.47
C ASN A 3 25.37 -27.18 23.16
N LEU A 4 24.91 -25.92 23.22
CA LEU A 4 24.42 -25.20 22.05
C LEU A 4 25.53 -25.16 21.01
N ARG A 5 25.35 -25.89 19.91
CA ARG A 5 26.29 -25.85 18.79
C ARG A 5 26.01 -24.59 17.98
N GLY A 6 27.02 -24.10 17.26
CA GLY A 6 26.84 -22.97 16.34
C GLY A 6 25.76 -23.25 15.28
N GLU A 7 25.52 -24.52 14.96
CA GLU A 7 24.44 -24.99 14.09
C GLU A 7 23.05 -24.69 14.67
N ASP A 8 22.81 -24.92 15.98
CA ASP A 8 21.54 -24.61 16.63
C ASP A 8 21.23 -23.10 16.60
N THR A 9 22.28 -22.28 16.68
CA THR A 9 22.15 -20.82 16.63
C THR A 9 21.84 -20.33 15.21
N ALA A 10 22.44 -20.96 14.20
CA ALA A 10 22.19 -20.64 12.80
C ALA A 10 20.77 -21.04 12.35
N ASP A 11 20.28 -22.20 12.81
CA ASP A 11 18.92 -22.65 12.53
C ASP A 11 17.88 -21.77 13.23
N ALA A 12 18.09 -21.43 14.49
CA ALA A 12 17.23 -20.49 15.22
C ALA A 12 17.18 -19.10 14.55
N LEU A 13 18.33 -18.58 14.10
CA LEU A 13 18.39 -17.32 13.36
C LEU A 13 17.64 -17.41 12.03
N ARG A 14 17.76 -18.52 11.31
CA ARG A 14 17.07 -18.75 10.04
C ARG A 14 15.56 -18.82 10.21
N GLU A 15 15.08 -19.49 11.25
CA GLU A 15 13.66 -19.58 11.58
C GLU A 15 13.09 -18.23 12.02
N TRP A 16 13.84 -17.47 12.82
CA TRP A 16 13.48 -16.11 13.20
C TRP A 16 13.33 -15.19 11.97
N ILE A 17 14.30 -15.19 11.05
CA ILE A 17 14.23 -14.36 9.84
C ILE A 17 13.06 -14.76 8.93
N LYS A 18 12.78 -16.06 8.78
CA LYS A 18 11.61 -16.52 8.02
C LYS A 18 10.29 -16.01 8.62
N THR A 19 10.20 -16.04 9.95
CA THR A 19 9.02 -15.55 10.68
C THR A 19 8.86 -14.04 10.47
N ASP A 20 9.95 -13.28 10.59
CA ASP A 20 9.94 -11.82 10.39
C ASP A 20 9.52 -11.45 8.96
N ILE A 21 10.02 -12.17 7.94
CA ILE A 21 9.59 -11.98 6.54
C ILE A 21 8.08 -12.29 6.35
N ALA A 22 7.57 -13.33 7.02
CA ALA A 22 6.15 -13.68 6.95
C ALA A 22 5.27 -12.62 7.62
N GLU A 23 5.66 -12.14 8.82
CA GLU A 23 4.97 -11.07 9.54
C GLU A 23 4.97 -9.76 8.75
N MET A 24 6.09 -9.46 8.08
CA MET A 24 6.23 -8.30 7.23
C MET A 24 5.31 -8.36 6.00
N THR A 25 5.18 -9.53 5.38
CA THR A 25 4.25 -9.77 4.27
C THR A 25 2.81 -9.58 4.72
N LYS A 26 2.46 -10.09 5.92
CA LYS A 26 1.14 -9.87 6.54
C LYS A 26 0.88 -8.38 6.81
N THR A 27 1.87 -7.67 7.34
CA THR A 27 1.78 -6.23 7.59
C THR A 27 1.54 -5.46 6.29
N GLY A 28 2.28 -5.79 5.23
CA GLY A 28 2.07 -5.22 3.90
C GLY A 28 0.65 -5.46 3.36
N TYR A 29 0.12 -6.67 3.55
CA TYR A 29 -1.25 -7.03 3.19
C TYR A 29 -2.30 -6.24 3.98
N ASP A 30 -2.13 -6.11 5.29
CA ASP A 30 -3.04 -5.34 6.16
C ASP A 30 -3.02 -3.85 5.84
N MET A 31 -1.83 -3.27 5.60
CA MET A 31 -1.68 -1.90 5.11
C MET A 31 -2.31 -1.71 3.74
N GLY A 32 -2.11 -2.65 2.82
CA GLY A 32 -2.71 -2.63 1.49
C GLY A 32 -4.24 -2.59 1.52
N LYS A 33 -4.88 -3.40 2.40
CA LYS A 33 -6.33 -3.36 2.63
C LYS A 33 -6.80 -2.02 3.19
N PHE A 34 -6.07 -1.47 4.16
CA PHE A 34 -6.39 -0.15 4.71
C PHE A 34 -6.33 0.93 3.62
N PHE A 35 -5.25 0.99 2.86
CA PHE A 35 -5.05 1.94 1.76
C PHE A 35 -6.10 1.81 0.65
N PHE A 36 -6.44 0.59 0.28
CA PHE A 36 -7.52 0.31 -0.67
C PHE A 36 -8.86 0.84 -0.17
N THR A 37 -9.19 0.57 1.11
CA THR A 37 -10.44 1.00 1.74
C THR A 37 -10.52 2.52 1.86
N ALA A 38 -9.43 3.17 2.25
CA ALA A 38 -9.36 4.62 2.34
C ALA A 38 -9.53 5.30 0.98
N ALA A 39 -8.89 4.77 -0.07
CA ALA A 39 -9.02 5.32 -1.43
C ALA A 39 -10.42 5.10 -2.02
N SER A 40 -10.98 3.89 -1.88
CA SER A 40 -12.34 3.61 -2.36
C SER A 40 -13.42 4.38 -1.60
N GLY A 41 -13.26 4.53 -0.28
CA GLY A 41 -14.13 5.37 0.56
C GLY A 41 -14.09 6.83 0.12
N SER A 42 -12.91 7.35 -0.22
CA SER A 42 -12.74 8.73 -0.71
C SER A 42 -13.46 8.95 -2.06
N ILE A 43 -13.38 7.97 -2.97
CA ILE A 43 -14.14 7.98 -4.24
C ILE A 43 -15.65 7.99 -3.97
N ALA A 44 -16.13 7.14 -3.06
CA ALA A 44 -17.55 7.05 -2.73
C ALA A 44 -18.10 8.34 -2.12
N ILE A 45 -17.33 8.98 -1.20
CA ILE A 45 -17.69 10.27 -0.63
C ILE A 45 -17.76 11.34 -1.72
N LEU A 46 -16.74 11.43 -2.58
CA LEU A 46 -16.71 12.42 -3.65
C LEU A 46 -17.86 12.24 -4.65
N ALA A 47 -18.14 10.99 -5.05
CA ALA A 47 -19.26 10.66 -5.93
C ALA A 47 -20.61 11.03 -5.30
N SER A 48 -20.76 10.82 -4.00
CA SER A 48 -21.96 11.20 -3.27
C SER A 48 -22.13 12.72 -3.22
N LEU A 49 -21.06 13.47 -2.97
CA LEU A 49 -21.09 14.94 -2.97
C LEU A 49 -21.43 15.50 -4.36
N GLN A 50 -20.86 14.94 -5.42
CA GLN A 50 -21.16 15.37 -6.79
C GLN A 50 -22.58 15.05 -7.21
N LYS A 51 -23.15 13.94 -6.74
CA LYS A 51 -24.56 13.59 -6.99
C LYS A 51 -25.54 14.58 -6.35
N LEU A 52 -25.14 15.24 -5.26
CA LEU A 52 -25.95 16.28 -4.62
C LEU A 52 -25.90 17.62 -5.38
N ASP A 53 -24.91 17.81 -6.25
CA ASP A 53 -24.78 19.00 -7.09
C ASP A 53 -25.54 18.83 -8.40
N SER A 54 -26.69 19.52 -8.51
CA SER A 54 -27.54 19.51 -9.71
C SER A 54 -26.86 20.08 -10.96
N ALA A 55 -25.76 20.83 -10.81
CA ALA A 55 -25.02 21.45 -11.90
C ALA A 55 -23.74 20.66 -12.29
N PHE A 56 -23.58 19.42 -11.81
CA PHE A 56 -22.40 18.63 -12.09
C PHE A 56 -22.17 18.45 -13.60
N GLN A 57 -21.03 18.94 -14.07
CA GLN A 57 -20.54 18.73 -15.44
C GLN A 57 -19.22 17.95 -15.39
N PRO A 58 -19.12 16.82 -16.11
CA PRO A 58 -17.87 16.06 -16.20
C PRO A 58 -16.86 16.87 -17.02
N THR A 59 -15.87 17.43 -16.32
CA THR A 59 -14.75 18.19 -16.89
C THR A 59 -13.45 17.55 -16.43
N ALA A 60 -12.34 17.84 -17.10
CA ALA A 60 -11.02 17.36 -16.67
C ALA A 60 -10.74 17.73 -15.19
N ARG A 61 -11.23 18.90 -14.76
CA ARG A 61 -11.12 19.37 -13.38
C ARG A 61 -11.92 18.51 -12.40
N THR A 62 -13.19 18.22 -12.69
CA THR A 62 -14.06 17.41 -11.80
C THR A 62 -13.71 15.91 -11.83
N LEU A 63 -13.05 15.43 -12.89
CA LEU A 63 -12.56 14.06 -13.02
C LEU A 63 -11.16 13.84 -12.43
N SER A 64 -10.34 14.89 -12.33
CA SER A 64 -8.96 14.79 -11.81
C SER A 64 -8.84 14.11 -10.44
N PRO A 65 -9.73 14.32 -9.45
CA PRO A 65 -9.57 13.68 -8.15
C PRO A 65 -9.85 12.17 -8.21
N TYR A 66 -10.78 11.74 -9.07
CA TYR A 66 -11.03 10.32 -9.31
C TYR A 66 -9.81 9.62 -9.90
N ALA A 67 -9.09 10.27 -10.83
CA ALA A 67 -7.87 9.71 -11.38
C ALA A 67 -6.82 9.48 -10.29
N PHE A 68 -6.60 10.47 -9.42
CA PHE A 68 -5.64 10.35 -8.32
C PHE A 68 -6.05 9.30 -7.28
N PHE A 69 -7.32 9.25 -6.88
CA PHE A 69 -7.80 8.21 -5.96
C PHE A 69 -7.77 6.81 -6.60
N THR A 70 -7.99 6.71 -7.91
CA THR A 70 -7.87 5.44 -8.64
C THR A 70 -6.41 4.96 -8.64
N ILE A 71 -5.44 5.85 -8.87
CA ILE A 71 -4.02 5.52 -8.75
C ILE A 71 -3.69 5.06 -7.32
N ALA A 72 -4.18 5.77 -6.29
CA ALA A 72 -4.00 5.38 -4.90
C ALA A 72 -4.62 3.99 -4.63
N LEU A 73 -5.79 3.70 -5.17
CA LEU A 73 -6.46 2.41 -5.05
C LEU A 73 -5.62 1.28 -5.67
N PHE A 74 -5.07 1.49 -6.87
CA PHE A 74 -4.17 0.53 -7.52
C PHE A 74 -2.88 0.30 -6.73
N LEU A 75 -2.32 1.34 -6.12
CA LEU A 75 -1.14 1.22 -5.26
C LEU A 75 -1.45 0.41 -3.99
N GLY A 76 -2.62 0.61 -3.39
CA GLY A 76 -3.11 -0.20 -2.28
C GLY A 76 -3.28 -1.67 -2.68
N LEU A 77 -3.92 -1.93 -3.83
CA LEU A 77 -4.09 -3.28 -4.36
C LEU A 77 -2.75 -3.97 -4.66
N ASN A 78 -1.76 -3.22 -5.15
CA ASN A 78 -0.42 -3.74 -5.43
C ASN A 78 0.32 -4.23 -4.17
N LEU A 79 -0.02 -3.70 -2.99
CA LEU A 79 0.49 -4.17 -1.70
C LEU A 79 -0.23 -5.43 -1.18
N VAL A 80 -1.50 -5.64 -1.59
CA VAL A 80 -2.32 -6.79 -1.20
C VAL A 80 -1.95 -8.06 -1.97
N LEU A 81 -1.40 -7.92 -3.18
CA LEU A 81 -1.06 -9.07 -4.02
C LEU A 81 -0.01 -9.97 -3.32
N PRO A 82 -0.31 -11.26 -3.11
CA PRO A 82 0.58 -12.17 -2.42
C PRO A 82 1.87 -12.35 -3.23
N ARG A 83 3.00 -12.05 -2.60
CA ARG A 83 4.33 -12.25 -3.17
C ARG A 83 4.87 -13.59 -2.74
N ASN A 84 4.35 -14.65 -3.36
CA ASN A 84 4.84 -16.00 -3.12
C ASN A 84 6.25 -16.12 -3.71
N ARG A 85 7.28 -15.94 -2.89
CA ARG A 85 8.68 -16.22 -3.26
C ARG A 85 9.13 -17.51 -2.60
N LEU A 86 9.66 -18.42 -3.41
CA LEU A 86 10.27 -19.66 -2.92
C LEU A 86 11.62 -19.30 -2.27
N LEU A 87 11.73 -19.52 -0.96
CA LEU A 87 12.98 -19.39 -0.22
C LEU A 87 13.81 -20.67 -0.42
N SER A 88 14.83 -20.62 -1.28
CA SER A 88 15.79 -21.72 -1.46
C SER A 88 16.96 -21.63 -0.47
N GLY A 89 17.79 -22.68 -0.41
CA GLY A 89 19.00 -22.70 0.43
C GLY A 89 20.00 -21.58 0.15
N ASP A 90 20.01 -21.06 -1.08
CA ASP A 90 20.94 -20.02 -1.55
C ASP A 90 20.35 -18.60 -1.45
N THR A 91 19.14 -18.44 -0.91
CA THR A 91 18.49 -17.13 -0.84
C THR A 91 19.12 -16.30 0.29
N ASP A 92 19.78 -15.20 -0.07
CA ASP A 92 20.23 -14.19 0.89
C ASP A 92 19.01 -13.52 1.53
N LEU A 93 18.69 -13.97 2.74
CA LEU A 93 17.55 -13.52 3.52
C LEU A 93 17.66 -12.03 3.89
N HIS A 94 18.86 -11.50 4.12
CA HIS A 94 19.07 -10.11 4.48
C HIS A 94 18.80 -9.18 3.29
N THR A 95 19.32 -9.54 2.12
CA THR A 95 19.06 -8.78 0.88
C THR A 95 17.58 -8.83 0.49
N LEU A 96 16.93 -9.99 0.67
CA LEU A 96 15.51 -10.13 0.42
C LEU A 96 14.67 -9.24 1.33
N TYR A 97 14.95 -9.26 2.63
CA TYR A 97 14.28 -8.41 3.62
C TYR A 97 14.42 -6.93 3.27
N ALA A 98 15.64 -6.45 3.03
CA ALA A 98 15.89 -5.04 2.68
C ALA A 98 15.17 -4.62 1.38
N THR A 99 15.03 -5.54 0.43
CA THR A 99 14.33 -5.29 -0.84
C THR A 99 12.81 -5.17 -0.63
N GLU A 100 12.21 -6.07 0.14
CA GLU A 100 10.78 -6.02 0.44
C GLU A 100 10.44 -4.81 1.33
N PHE A 101 11.29 -4.47 2.30
CA PHE A 101 11.16 -3.25 3.11
C PHE A 101 11.13 -1.99 2.24
N LYS A 102 12.13 -1.82 1.37
CA LYS A 102 12.20 -0.66 0.46
C LYS A 102 11.01 -0.63 -0.49
N PHE A 103 10.54 -1.79 -0.96
CA PHE A 103 9.38 -1.87 -1.82
C PHE A 103 8.11 -1.37 -1.10
N ILE A 104 7.82 -1.89 0.10
CA ILE A 104 6.64 -1.52 0.89
C ILE A 104 6.68 -0.02 1.20
N ILE A 105 7.79 0.49 1.69
CA ILE A 105 7.94 1.91 2.03
C ILE A 105 7.74 2.82 0.82
N ARG A 106 8.35 2.51 -0.33
CA ARG A 106 8.16 3.30 -1.55
C ARG A 106 6.69 3.32 -1.97
N ARG A 107 6.00 2.18 -1.88
CA ARG A 107 4.56 2.10 -2.19
C ARG A 107 3.71 2.92 -1.23
N ILE A 108 4.03 2.93 0.06
CA ILE A 108 3.36 3.81 1.04
C ILE A 108 3.53 5.28 0.64
N TYR A 109 4.76 5.72 0.33
CA TYR A 109 4.99 7.12 -0.06
C TYR A 109 4.24 7.50 -1.34
N PHE A 110 4.29 6.65 -2.38
CA PHE A 110 3.53 6.90 -3.60
C PHE A 110 2.03 6.90 -3.36
N TRP A 111 1.54 6.00 -2.50
CA TRP A 111 0.14 5.95 -2.13
C TRP A 111 -0.29 7.25 -1.44
N CYS A 112 0.47 7.69 -0.42
CA CYS A 112 0.21 8.94 0.28
C CYS A 112 0.21 10.13 -0.68
N ALA A 113 1.20 10.24 -1.56
CA ALA A 113 1.29 11.33 -2.53
C ALA A 113 0.09 11.36 -3.49
N ALA A 114 -0.31 10.20 -4.03
CA ALA A 114 -1.47 10.09 -4.91
C ALA A 114 -2.77 10.41 -4.17
N TRP A 115 -2.94 9.89 -2.95
CA TRP A 115 -4.13 10.14 -2.14
C TRP A 115 -4.24 11.62 -1.74
N PHE A 116 -3.15 12.26 -1.29
CA PHE A 116 -3.11 13.69 -0.99
C PHE A 116 -3.41 14.55 -2.22
N ALA A 117 -2.87 14.20 -3.40
CA ALA A 117 -3.20 14.88 -4.65
C ALA A 117 -4.71 14.77 -4.97
N GLY A 118 -5.32 13.60 -4.72
CA GLY A 118 -6.76 13.40 -4.82
C GLY A 118 -7.56 14.30 -3.86
N VAL A 119 -7.14 14.40 -2.60
CA VAL A 119 -7.78 15.30 -1.61
C VAL A 119 -7.65 16.76 -2.02
N LEU A 120 -6.45 17.22 -2.38
CA LEU A 120 -6.20 18.61 -2.76
C LEU A 120 -6.98 19.01 -4.01
N THR A 121 -7.01 18.15 -5.03
CA THR A 121 -7.80 18.38 -6.24
C THR A 121 -9.30 18.35 -5.95
N SER A 122 -9.78 17.47 -5.07
CA SER A 122 -11.18 17.45 -4.61
C SER A 122 -11.56 18.76 -3.92
N LEU A 123 -10.75 19.23 -2.98
CA LEU A 123 -10.97 20.50 -2.30
C LEU A 123 -10.96 21.67 -3.27
N TRP A 124 -10.03 21.67 -4.24
CA TRP A 124 -10.00 22.70 -5.26
C TRP A 124 -11.25 22.71 -6.14
N VAL A 125 -11.79 21.54 -6.50
CA VAL A 125 -13.06 21.41 -7.22
C VAL A 125 -14.22 22.00 -6.40
N ILE A 126 -14.32 21.62 -5.12
CA ILE A 126 -15.41 22.02 -4.23
C ILE A 126 -15.38 23.53 -3.91
N LEU A 127 -14.20 24.09 -3.64
CA LEU A 127 -14.06 25.49 -3.18
C LEU A 127 -14.18 26.54 -4.28
N LYS A 128 -14.05 26.14 -5.54
CA LYS A 128 -14.17 27.05 -6.69
C LYS A 128 -15.18 26.49 -7.68
N PRO A 129 -16.49 26.41 -7.35
CA PRO A 129 -17.49 25.97 -8.31
C PRO A 129 -17.39 26.84 -9.56
N ALA A 130 -17.45 26.19 -10.74
CA ALA A 130 -17.34 26.85 -12.03
C ALA A 130 -18.53 27.76 -12.31
#